data_AF-A0A931BCR2-F1
#
_entry.id   AF-A0A931BCR2-F1
#
_cell.length_a   1.000
_cell.length_b   1.000
_cell.length_c   1.000
_cell.angle_alpha   90.00
_cell.angle_beta   90.00
_cell.angle_gamma   90.00
#
_symmetry.space_group_name_H-M   'P 1'
#
loop_
_entity.id
_entity.type
_entity.pdbx_description
1 polymer ?
#
loop_
_entity_poly.entity_id
_entity_poly.type
_entity_poly.pdbx_seq_one_letter_code
_entity_poly.pdbx_strand_id
1 'polypeptide(L)'
;MTDPDPTPATPRQPPVRMIYHAAPLRPRGFAITCPVCAADRNWLLIHRPNTRAAFIRCRCAHQWIDPEFDLETFEAMYIHPELEFDNAEDIIQAMGFDGTFSGTYLP
;
A
#
# COMPACT_ATOMS: atom_id res chain seq x y z
N MET A 1 -37.22 -12.05 -28.28
CA MET A 1 -35.75 -12.00 -28.14
C MET A 1 -35.48 -10.68 -27.45
N THR A 2 -35.57 -10.68 -26.12
CA THR A 2 -35.47 -9.46 -25.32
C THR A 2 -33.98 -9.24 -25.06
N ASP A 3 -33.46 -8.14 -25.59
CA ASP A 3 -32.11 -7.65 -25.29
C ASP A 3 -32.01 -7.43 -23.77
N PRO A 4 -31.01 -7.99 -23.06
CA PRO A 4 -30.84 -7.67 -21.65
C PRO A 4 -30.47 -6.19 -21.52
N ASP A 5 -31.30 -5.47 -20.76
CA ASP A 5 -31.08 -4.10 -20.29
C ASP A 5 -29.61 -3.92 -19.83
N PRO A 6 -28.85 -2.93 -20.34
CA PRO A 6 -27.49 -2.70 -19.87
C PRO A 6 -27.56 -2.33 -18.39
N THR A 7 -27.20 -3.29 -17.54
CA THR A 7 -27.00 -3.06 -16.10
C THR A 7 -26.16 -1.80 -15.95
N PRO A 8 -26.61 -0.76 -15.23
CA PRO A 8 -25.83 0.45 -15.07
C PRO A 8 -24.49 0.06 -14.48
N ALA A 9 -23.41 0.32 -15.23
CA ALA A 9 -22.06 0.10 -14.76
C ALA A 9 -21.92 0.84 -13.42
N THR A 10 -21.75 0.08 -12.34
CA THR A 10 -21.49 0.66 -11.02
C THR A 10 -20.30 1.59 -11.18
N PRO A 11 -20.32 2.84 -10.65
CA PRO A 11 -19.19 3.74 -10.77
C PRO A 11 -17.94 3.00 -10.27
N ARG A 12 -16.99 2.76 -11.18
CA ARG A 12 -15.75 2.06 -10.82
C ARG A 12 -15.05 2.97 -9.82
N GLN A 13 -15.03 2.56 -8.55
CA GLN A 13 -14.24 3.27 -7.57
C GLN A 13 -12.80 3.30 -8.08
N PRO A 14 -12.05 4.40 -7.86
CA PRO A 14 -10.63 4.40 -8.17
C PRO A 14 -9.97 3.16 -7.56
N PRO A 15 -8.94 2.57 -8.19
CA PRO A 15 -8.26 1.43 -7.60
C PRO A 15 -7.54 1.84 -6.32
N VAL A 16 -7.31 0.88 -5.42
CA VAL A 16 -6.33 1.05 -4.33
C VAL A 16 -4.95 1.16 -4.96
N ARG A 17 -4.19 2.18 -4.58
CA ARG A 17 -2.83 2.42 -5.07
C ARG A 17 -1.84 1.85 -4.07
N MET A 18 -0.85 1.12 -4.56
CA MET A 18 0.19 0.55 -3.71
C MET A 18 1.58 0.73 -4.31
N ILE A 19 2.57 0.94 -3.45
CA ILE A 19 3.98 1.03 -3.82
C ILE A 19 4.75 0.06 -2.93
N TYR A 20 5.50 -0.84 -3.54
CA TYR A 20 6.52 -1.61 -2.82
C TYR A 20 7.80 -0.77 -2.71
N HIS A 21 8.20 -0.43 -1.49
CA HIS A 21 9.41 0.34 -1.22
C HIS A 21 10.40 -0.50 -0.40
N ALA A 22 11.39 -1.08 -1.09
CA ALA A 22 12.35 -1.99 -0.48
C ALA A 22 13.34 -1.29 0.46
N ALA A 23 13.71 -0.04 0.16
CA ALA A 23 14.71 0.73 0.91
C ALA A 23 14.12 1.36 2.20
N PRO A 24 14.99 1.92 3.08
CA PRO A 24 14.50 2.76 4.17
C PRO A 24 13.64 3.92 3.67
N LEU A 25 12.52 4.15 4.35
CA LEU A 25 11.58 5.23 4.03
C LEU A 25 11.94 6.47 4.85
N ARG A 26 12.28 7.57 4.17
CA ARG A 26 12.81 8.80 4.80
C ARG A 26 12.10 10.06 4.29
N PRO A 27 10.81 10.25 4.59
CA PRO A 27 10.04 11.36 4.02
C PRO A 27 10.47 12.73 4.57
N ARG A 28 10.98 12.77 5.81
CA ARG A 28 11.48 13.99 6.49
C ARG A 28 12.95 13.89 6.91
N GLY A 29 13.70 12.94 6.34
CA GLY A 29 15.13 12.72 6.62
C GLY A 29 15.44 11.66 7.68
N PHE A 30 14.52 11.38 8.61
CA PHE A 30 14.62 10.25 9.53
C PHE A 30 14.03 8.98 8.92
N ALA A 31 14.62 7.83 9.26
CA ALA A 31 14.11 6.54 8.80
C ALA A 31 12.89 6.15 9.64
N ILE A 32 11.78 5.90 8.96
CA ILE A 32 10.61 5.29 9.59
C ILE A 32 10.96 3.86 10.00
N THR A 33 10.58 3.48 11.22
CA THR A 33 10.72 2.12 11.73
C THR A 33 9.37 1.56 12.13
N CYS A 34 9.17 0.25 11.94
CA CYS A 34 7.94 -0.40 12.36
C CYS A 34 7.83 -0.38 13.88
N PRO A 35 6.74 0.17 14.47
CA PRO A 35 6.59 0.25 15.92
C PRO A 35 6.40 -1.12 16.60
N VAL A 36 6.16 -2.19 15.83
CA VAL A 36 5.94 -3.54 16.35
C VAL A 36 7.20 -4.40 16.28
N CYS A 37 7.95 -4.35 15.18
CA CYS A 37 9.08 -5.25 14.95
C CYS A 37 10.42 -4.53 14.70
N ALA A 38 10.45 -3.20 14.81
CA ALA A 38 11.63 -2.35 14.60
C ALA A 38 12.30 -2.46 13.22
N ALA A 39 11.66 -3.10 12.23
CA ALA A 39 12.14 -3.10 10.85
C ALA A 39 12.24 -1.67 10.30
N ASP A 40 13.22 -1.41 9.44
CA ASP A 40 13.52 -0.10 8.86
C ASP A 40 13.37 -0.05 7.33
N ARG A 41 12.96 -1.17 6.72
CA ARG A 41 12.93 -1.39 5.27
C ARG A 41 11.80 -2.34 4.87
N ASN A 42 11.59 -2.52 3.56
CA ASN A 42 10.53 -3.36 2.99
C ASN A 42 9.13 -2.92 3.43
N TRP A 43 8.65 -1.87 2.78
CA TRP A 43 7.37 -1.24 3.06
C TRP A 43 6.38 -1.47 1.92
N LEU A 44 5.11 -1.61 2.26
CA LEU A 44 4.01 -1.47 1.33
C LEU A 44 3.28 -0.18 1.68
N LEU A 45 3.41 0.81 0.81
CA LEU A 45 2.73 2.10 0.95
C LEU A 45 1.37 1.98 0.28
N ILE A 46 0.30 2.33 0.97
CA ILE A 46 -1.06 2.10 0.52
C ILE A 46 -1.83 3.42 0.54
N HIS A 47 -2.45 3.75 -0.58
CA HIS A 47 -3.43 4.83 -0.64
C HIS A 47 -4.77 4.30 -1.14
N ARG A 48 -5.79 4.37 -0.29
CA ARG A 48 -7.15 3.95 -0.64
C ARG A 48 -7.94 5.09 -1.32
N PRO A 49 -8.92 4.76 -2.16
CA PRO A 49 -9.81 5.77 -2.75
C PRO A 49 -10.56 6.54 -1.66
N ASN A 50 -10.84 7.82 -1.93
CA ASN A 50 -11.64 8.70 -1.05
C ASN A 50 -11.05 8.97 0.35
N THR A 51 -9.76 8.68 0.58
CA THR A 51 -9.05 9.08 1.81
C THR A 51 -7.96 10.11 1.49
N ARG A 52 -7.61 10.93 2.49
CA ARG A 52 -6.47 11.85 2.43
C ARG A 52 -5.22 11.30 3.12
N ALA A 53 -5.32 10.12 3.73
CA ALA A 53 -4.22 9.46 4.42
C ALA A 53 -3.57 8.41 3.51
N ALA A 54 -2.24 8.36 3.58
CA ALA A 54 -1.45 7.23 3.10
C ALA A 54 -1.10 6.34 4.31
N PHE A 55 -1.08 5.04 4.09
CA PHE A 55 -0.78 4.04 5.10
C PHE A 55 0.57 3.40 4.80
N ILE A 56 1.30 3.08 5.85
CA ILE A 56 2.51 2.26 5.77
C ILE A 56 2.16 0.90 6.32
N ARG A 57 2.53 -0.15 5.59
CA ARG A 57 2.39 -1.54 6.04
C ARG A 57 3.75 -2.23 6.03
N CYS A 58 4.06 -2.86 7.16
CA CYS A 58 5.25 -3.69 7.34
C CYS A 58 4.97 -5.14 6.96
N ARG A 59 6.01 -5.92 6.63
CA ARG A 59 5.89 -7.37 6.42
C ARG A 59 5.42 -8.15 7.64
N CYS A 60 5.53 -7.60 8.84
CA CYS A 60 4.90 -8.17 10.05
C CYS A 60 3.37 -7.96 10.11
N ALA A 61 2.74 -7.52 9.00
CA ALA A 61 1.32 -7.18 8.87
C ALA A 61 0.86 -5.94 9.66
N HIS A 62 1.74 -5.29 10.43
CA HIS A 62 1.39 -4.05 11.10
C HIS A 62 1.20 -2.92 10.08
N GLN A 63 0.08 -2.21 10.19
CA GLN A 63 -0.29 -1.09 9.32
C GLN A 63 -0.66 0.12 10.17
N TRP A 64 -0.13 1.28 9.81
CA TRP A 64 -0.39 2.53 10.52
C TRP A 64 -0.36 3.74 9.58
N ILE A 65 -0.80 4.88 10.11
CA ILE A 65 -0.58 6.19 9.50
C ILE A 65 0.59 6.81 10.26
N ASP A 66 1.62 7.21 9.53
CA ASP A 66 2.78 7.86 10.11
C ASP A 66 2.65 9.38 9.96
N PRO A 67 2.86 10.18 11.03
CA PRO A 67 2.76 11.64 10.95
C PRO A 67 3.80 12.26 10.01
N GLU A 68 4.91 11.58 9.74
CA GLU A 68 5.94 12.06 8.82
C GLU A 68 5.67 11.66 7.36
N PHE A 69 4.69 10.78 7.11
CA PHE A 69 4.35 10.28 5.78
C PHE A 69 2.92 10.68 5.38
N ASP A 70 2.82 11.76 4.59
CA ASP A 70 1.56 12.30 4.08
C ASP A 70 1.25 11.85 2.65
N LEU A 71 0.06 12.23 2.16
CA LEU A 71 -0.36 11.94 0.79
C LEU A 71 0.55 12.59 -0.25
N GLU A 72 1.06 13.80 0.00
CA GLU A 72 1.96 14.48 -0.93
C GLU A 72 3.25 13.68 -1.15
N THR A 73 3.81 13.16 -0.06
CA THR A 73 4.97 12.26 -0.11
C THR A 73 4.63 10.97 -0.86
N PHE A 74 3.47 10.37 -0.62
CA PHE A 74 3.02 9.19 -1.36
C PHE A 74 2.93 9.47 -2.87
N GLU A 75 2.30 10.57 -3.28
CA GLU A 75 2.16 10.94 -4.69
C GLU A 75 3.52 11.19 -5.35
N ALA A 76 4.47 11.80 -4.64
CA ALA A 76 5.83 12.02 -5.14
C ALA A 76 6.59 10.71 -5.39
N MET A 77 6.26 9.64 -4.66
CA MET A 77 6.82 8.30 -4.85
C MET A 77 6.03 7.45 -5.86
N TYR A 78 4.79 7.83 -6.14
CA TYR A 78 3.90 7.06 -7.00
C TYR A 78 4.24 7.27 -8.48
N ILE A 79 5.03 6.34 -9.02
CA ILE A 79 5.15 6.15 -10.47
C ILE A 79 3.93 5.29 -10.87
N HIS A 80 3.20 5.69 -11.92
CA HIS A 80 1.97 5.02 -12.40
C HIS A 80 2.00 3.48 -12.28
N PRO A 81 0.86 2.83 -11.95
CA PRO A 81 0.87 1.47 -11.45
C PRO A 81 1.45 0.52 -12.50
N GLU A 82 2.53 -0.18 -12.14
CA GLU A 82 3.07 -1.30 -12.94
C GLU A 82 2.15 -2.53 -12.86
N LEU A 83 1.31 -2.63 -11.82
CA LEU A 83 0.39 -3.75 -11.58
C LEU A 83 -0.98 -3.25 -11.10
N GLU A 84 -2.04 -3.73 -11.74
CA GLU A 84 -3.43 -3.51 -11.34
C GLU A 84 -3.97 -4.75 -10.63
N PHE A 85 -4.66 -4.56 -9.51
CA PHE A 85 -5.33 -5.64 -8.79
C PHE A 85 -6.74 -5.19 -8.40
N ASP A 86 -7.65 -6.17 -8.34
CA ASP A 86 -9.07 -5.92 -8.07
C ASP A 86 -9.34 -5.57 -6.60
N ASN A 87 -8.47 -6.01 -5.68
CA ASN A 87 -8.56 -5.71 -4.25
C ASN A 87 -7.17 -5.57 -3.60
N ALA A 88 -7.16 -5.02 -2.37
CA ALA A 88 -5.94 -4.73 -1.64
C ALA A 88 -5.32 -5.97 -1.01
N GLU A 89 -6.15 -6.91 -0.58
CA GLU A 89 -5.77 -8.14 0.10
C GLU A 89 -4.92 -9.05 -0.80
N ASP A 90 -5.27 -9.16 -2.08
CA ASP A 90 -4.53 -9.96 -3.07
C ASP A 90 -3.11 -9.42 -3.26
N ILE A 91 -2.92 -8.10 -3.30
CA ILE A 91 -1.59 -7.49 -3.36
C ILE A 91 -0.81 -7.80 -2.09
N ILE A 92 -1.44 -7.60 -0.93
CA ILE A 92 -0.80 -7.81 0.37
C ILE A 92 -0.29 -9.24 0.48
N GLN A 93 -1.09 -10.22 0.07
CA GLN A 93 -0.71 -11.63 0.09
C GLN A 93 0.35 -11.94 -0.97
N ALA A 94 0.15 -11.53 -2.22
CA ALA A 94 1.09 -11.79 -3.31
C ALA A 94 2.49 -11.20 -3.05
N MET A 95 2.56 -10.05 -2.37
CA MET A 95 3.81 -9.35 -2.06
C MET A 95 4.40 -9.74 -0.70
N GLY A 96 3.75 -10.62 0.08
CA GLY A 96 4.26 -11.10 1.36
C GLY A 96 4.17 -10.07 2.51
N PHE A 97 3.17 -9.19 2.47
CA PHE A 97 2.86 -8.24 3.54
C PHE A 97 1.73 -8.73 4.46
N ASP A 98 1.34 -9.98 4.36
CA ASP A 98 0.30 -10.65 5.14
C ASP A 98 0.76 -11.11 6.54
N GLY A 99 2.05 -10.99 6.85
CA GLY A 99 2.65 -11.44 8.11
C GLY A 99 3.52 -12.68 7.98
N THR A 100 3.46 -13.38 6.84
CA THR A 100 4.20 -14.63 6.58
C THR A 100 5.71 -14.45 6.69
N PHE A 101 6.22 -13.26 6.34
CA PHE A 101 7.64 -12.91 6.41
C PHE A 101 8.01 -12.05 7.62
N SER A 102 7.23 -12.12 8.69
CA SER A 102 7.57 -11.45 9.96
C SER A 102 8.94 -11.94 10.45
N GLY A 103 9.87 -10.99 10.68
CA GLY A 103 11.23 -11.30 11.14
C GLY A 103 12.19 -11.80 10.05
N THR A 104 11.72 -12.02 8.81
CA THR A 104 12.56 -12.41 7.66
C THR A 104 13.01 -11.17 6.91
N TYR A 105 13.94 -10.43 7.50
CA TYR A 105 14.59 -9.29 6.86
C TYR A 105 15.95 -9.77 6.34
N LEU A 106 15.99 -10.22 5.09
CA LEU A 106 17.27 -10.53 4.44
C LEU A 106 18.18 -9.30 4.54
N PRO A 107 19.46 -9.48 4.93
CA PRO A 107 20.44 -8.40 5.00
C PRO A 107 20.77 -7.85 3.62
#